data_AF-A0A969ZP06-F1
#
_entry.id   AF-A0A969ZP06-F1
#
_cell.length_a   1.000
_cell.length_b   1.000
_cell.length_c   1.000
_cell.angle_alpha   90.00
_cell.angle_beta   90.00
_cell.angle_gamma   90.00
#
_symmetry.space_group_name_H-M   'P 1'
#
loop_
_entity.id
_entity.type
_entity.pdbx_description
1 polymer ?
#
loop_
_entity_poly.entity_id
_entity_poly.type
_entity_poly.pdbx_seq_one_letter_code
_entity_poly.pdbx_strand_id
1 'polypeptide(L)'
;MIKSKSILSLCIIIIFVFSIVTGCSSGKPAASATPSTGASTSDTPATSDDFDPSTGIDENGLWANIKAADHVEIKDYMGILIPRDIHTITEESVKTEVDSILAGFVSEKQIKDRAVVDGDTVNIDFIGSIDGVPFEGGNTNGEGADVTIGVTQYIDDFLEQIIGHTPGESFDVEVTFPEDYGVEELNGRDAVFAVTLNYIIETSIPELSDGFVAENLSEAYGWNTISEMETDIHDRLQSSSLSRYIQEYLIENATIKSLPDSMLKYQENSMIQYLKDEAGYYNMDIDEFLITYVGVRDTEELLELYLEDNKQNAELHLILQAIAEERNITVTDNDVAQYFKKYTGTEDYSLYKESLGMPYLKMNVLNQAVIDYIQSNSVLE
;
A
#
# COMPACT_ATOMS: atom_id res chain seq x y z
N MET A 1 14.10 -4.40 -24.70
CA MET A 1 14.10 -4.76 -23.27
C MET A 1 14.68 -3.59 -22.48
N ILE A 2 13.83 -2.58 -22.23
CA ILE A 2 14.12 -1.52 -21.27
C ILE A 2 13.70 -2.13 -19.94
N LYS A 3 14.66 -2.58 -19.13
CA LYS A 3 14.38 -2.96 -17.75
C LYS A 3 13.95 -1.67 -17.04
N SER A 4 12.64 -1.53 -16.83
CA SER A 4 12.10 -0.58 -15.86
C SER A 4 12.84 -0.86 -14.54
N LYS A 5 13.63 0.12 -14.07
CA LYS A 5 14.17 0.06 -12.72
C LYS A 5 12.97 0.25 -11.81
N SER A 6 12.38 -0.83 -11.29
CA SER A 6 11.43 -0.72 -10.20
C SER A 6 12.18 -0.07 -9.05
N ILE A 7 11.87 1.19 -8.79
CA ILE A 7 12.42 1.94 -7.68
C ILE A 7 11.97 1.19 -6.42
N LEU A 8 12.96 0.74 -5.66
CA LEU A 8 12.75 0.01 -4.42
C LEU A 8 11.86 0.86 -3.51
N SER A 9 10.65 0.36 -3.27
CA SER A 9 9.64 0.91 -2.38
C SER A 9 10.17 1.03 -0.96
N LEU A 10 10.77 2.17 -0.64
CA LEU A 10 11.02 2.54 0.74
C LEU A 10 9.65 2.87 1.35
N CYS A 11 9.12 1.96 2.17
CA CYS A 11 8.41 2.39 3.36
C CYS A 11 9.44 3.18 4.18
N ILE A 12 9.64 4.46 3.87
CA ILE A 12 9.99 5.41 4.91
C ILE A 12 8.90 5.13 5.92
N ILE A 13 9.25 4.88 7.17
CA ILE A 13 8.26 4.81 8.23
C ILE A 13 7.68 6.23 8.29
N ILE A 14 6.80 6.55 7.35
CA ILE A 14 5.88 7.65 7.45
C ILE A 14 4.98 7.15 8.55
N ILE A 15 5.17 7.75 9.72
CA ILE A 15 4.37 7.48 10.90
C ILE A 15 2.96 8.00 10.57
N PHE A 16 2.22 7.22 9.81
CA PHE A 16 0.78 7.34 9.70
C PHE A 16 0.21 6.36 10.70
N VAL A 17 -0.07 6.85 11.90
CA VAL A 17 -0.94 6.15 12.85
C VAL A 17 -2.34 6.24 12.28
N PHE A 18 -2.70 5.38 11.32
CA PHE A 18 -4.10 5.14 11.01
C PHE A 18 -4.64 4.22 12.10
N SER A 19 -5.49 4.76 12.97
CA SER A 19 -6.25 3.96 13.93
C SER A 19 -7.28 3.12 13.18
N ILE A 20 -6.89 1.92 12.71
CA ILE A 20 -7.85 0.93 12.21
C ILE A 20 -8.59 0.35 13.43
N VAL A 21 -9.61 1.06 13.90
CA VAL A 21 -10.56 0.51 14.87
C VAL A 21 -11.35 -0.58 14.15
N THR A 22 -10.92 -1.83 14.33
CA THR A 22 -11.63 -3.03 13.87
C THR A 22 -12.92 -3.22 14.67
N GLY A 23 -13.93 -2.42 14.36
CA GLY A 23 -15.31 -2.65 14.79
C GLY A 23 -16.01 -3.61 13.83
N CYS A 24 -16.35 -4.81 14.30
CA CYS A 24 -17.22 -5.74 13.58
C CYS A 24 -18.58 -5.09 13.24
N SER A 25 -18.76 -4.60 12.01
CA SER A 25 -20.07 -4.53 11.37
C SER A 25 -19.93 -4.58 9.85
N SER A 26 -20.38 -5.71 9.29
CA SER A 26 -20.83 -5.95 7.91
C SER A 26 -20.68 -4.80 6.88
N GLY A 27 -19.81 -5.04 5.89
CA GLY A 27 -20.08 -4.71 4.49
C GLY A 27 -19.57 -3.36 3.98
N LYS A 28 -18.26 -3.28 3.70
CA LYS A 28 -17.62 -2.59 2.56
C LYS A 28 -16.08 -2.75 2.72
N PRO A 29 -15.31 -2.98 1.64
CA PRO A 29 -13.86 -2.97 1.74
C PRO A 29 -13.42 -1.52 2.02
N ALA A 30 -12.96 -1.26 3.24
CA ALA A 30 -12.17 -0.06 3.50
C ALA A 30 -10.87 -0.22 2.71
N ALA A 31 -10.49 0.80 1.94
CA ALA A 31 -9.20 0.85 1.29
C ALA A 31 -8.13 0.63 2.36
N SER A 32 -7.47 -0.53 2.33
CA SER A 32 -6.25 -0.74 3.09
C SER A 32 -5.26 0.27 2.54
N ALA A 33 -5.01 1.34 3.29
CA ALA A 33 -3.91 2.25 3.02
C ALA A 33 -2.61 1.52 3.35
N THR A 34 -2.26 0.54 2.51
CA THR A 34 -0.86 0.17 2.32
C THR A 34 -0.22 1.39 1.65
N PRO A 35 0.85 1.98 2.19
CA PRO A 35 1.53 3.08 1.51
C PRO A 35 1.95 2.61 0.11
N SER A 36 1.21 3.05 -0.90
CA SER A 36 1.61 2.95 -2.29
C SER A 36 2.91 3.73 -2.42
N THR A 37 3.96 2.97 -2.69
CA THR A 37 5.35 3.42 -2.72
C THR A 37 5.75 3.50 -4.18
N GLY A 38 5.27 4.55 -4.83
CA GLY A 38 5.72 4.96 -6.15
C GLY A 38 6.34 6.34 -6.05
N ALA A 39 7.67 6.43 -6.00
CA ALA A 39 8.32 7.63 -6.52
C ALA A 39 8.03 7.65 -8.02
N SER A 40 6.91 8.26 -8.40
CA SER A 40 6.52 8.42 -9.79
C SER A 40 7.44 9.46 -10.43
N THR A 41 8.25 9.04 -11.39
CA THR A 41 8.84 9.96 -12.36
C THR A 41 7.75 10.38 -13.34
N SER A 42 6.79 11.18 -12.88
CA SER A 42 5.95 11.92 -13.82
C SER A 42 6.80 13.05 -14.40
N ASP A 43 7.03 13.05 -15.71
CA ASP A 43 7.62 14.17 -16.47
C ASP A 43 6.72 15.43 -16.47
N THR A 44 5.77 15.53 -15.54
CA THR A 44 4.99 16.73 -15.29
C THR A 44 5.90 17.74 -14.58
N PRO A 45 6.14 18.93 -15.16
CA PRO A 45 6.95 19.93 -14.48
C PRO A 45 6.30 20.29 -13.14
N ALA A 46 7.03 20.09 -12.04
CA ALA A 46 6.63 20.52 -10.71
C ALA A 46 6.19 21.99 -10.77
N THR A 47 4.90 22.22 -10.55
CA THR A 47 4.34 23.56 -10.42
C THR A 47 4.63 24.04 -9.01
N SER A 48 4.93 25.33 -8.84
CA SER A 48 5.40 25.95 -7.60
C SER A 48 4.40 25.96 -6.41
N ASP A 49 3.33 25.16 -6.46
CA ASP A 49 2.28 25.03 -5.44
C ASP A 49 2.30 23.66 -4.72
N ASP A 50 3.29 22.80 -4.99
CA ASP A 50 3.42 21.49 -4.36
C ASP A 50 3.92 21.60 -2.90
N PHE A 51 3.37 20.77 -2.01
CA PHE A 51 3.76 20.71 -0.61
C PHE A 51 5.23 20.28 -0.46
N ASP A 52 6.03 21.07 0.25
CA ASP A 52 7.42 20.72 0.61
C ASP A 52 7.45 19.94 1.95
N PRO A 53 7.86 18.66 1.98
CA PRO A 53 7.96 17.86 3.20
C PRO A 53 8.95 18.41 4.23
N SER A 54 9.84 19.32 3.85
CA SER A 54 10.74 20.01 4.79
C SER A 54 10.14 21.28 5.41
N THR A 55 8.88 21.63 5.06
CA THR A 55 8.21 22.82 5.57
C THR A 55 8.10 22.80 7.10
N GLY A 56 8.67 23.82 7.74
CA GLY A 56 8.60 23.98 9.20
C GLY A 56 9.62 23.15 9.99
N ILE A 57 10.51 22.41 9.31
CA ILE A 57 11.55 21.58 9.92
C ILE A 57 12.92 22.25 9.70
N ASP A 58 13.78 22.24 10.71
CA ASP A 58 15.13 22.80 10.66
C ASP A 58 16.17 21.80 10.13
N GLU A 59 17.41 22.27 9.95
CA GLU A 59 18.52 21.47 9.41
C GLU A 59 18.94 20.26 10.27
N ASN A 60 18.43 20.16 11.50
CA ASN A 60 18.67 19.07 12.43
C ASN A 60 17.49 18.08 12.50
N GLY A 61 16.42 18.33 11.74
CA GLY A 61 15.22 17.50 11.76
C GLY A 61 14.25 17.84 12.90
N LEU A 62 14.38 19.01 13.53
CA LEU A 62 13.47 19.49 14.58
C LEU A 62 12.45 20.47 13.99
N TRP A 63 11.26 20.53 14.57
CA TRP A 63 10.29 21.56 14.26
C TRP A 63 10.81 22.94 14.65
N ALA A 64 11.00 23.79 13.63
CA ALA A 64 11.65 25.08 13.78
C ALA A 64 10.82 26.02 14.67
N ASN A 65 11.48 26.70 15.60
CA ASN A 65 10.87 27.65 16.55
C ASN A 65 9.83 27.02 17.50
N ILE A 66 9.79 25.70 17.63
CA ILE A 66 8.95 24.99 18.60
C ILE A 66 9.87 24.36 19.63
N LYS A 67 9.67 24.72 20.90
CA LYS A 67 10.31 24.05 22.05
C LYS A 67 9.32 23.06 22.62
N ALA A 68 9.48 21.79 22.30
CA ALA A 68 8.42 20.80 22.52
C ALA A 68 8.05 20.64 24.01
N ALA A 69 9.01 20.76 24.93
CA ALA A 69 8.77 20.71 26.37
C ALA A 69 7.80 21.80 26.91
N ASP A 70 7.56 22.89 26.16
CA ASP A 70 6.58 23.91 26.53
C ASP A 70 5.13 23.47 26.19
N HIS A 71 4.99 22.50 25.27
CA HIS A 71 3.73 22.06 24.69
C HIS A 71 3.29 20.66 25.14
N VAL A 72 4.23 19.80 25.56
CA VAL A 72 3.94 18.44 26.02
C VAL A 72 4.73 18.11 27.29
N GLU A 73 4.15 17.26 28.13
CA GLU A 73 4.84 16.63 29.25
C GLU A 73 4.66 15.12 29.15
N ILE A 74 5.77 14.38 29.18
CA ILE A 74 5.74 12.93 29.22
C ILE A 74 6.62 12.42 30.36
N LYS A 75 6.09 11.47 31.12
CA LYS A 75 6.78 10.79 32.22
C LYS A 75 6.80 9.29 31.94
N ASP A 76 7.69 8.59 32.64
CA ASP A 76 7.71 7.13 32.67
C ASP A 76 7.79 6.47 31.27
N TYR A 77 8.44 7.13 30.32
CA TYR A 77 8.74 6.60 28.99
C TYR A 77 10.03 5.78 28.94
N MET A 78 10.68 5.56 30.09
CA MET A 78 11.87 4.74 30.27
C MET A 78 11.50 3.50 31.07
N GLY A 79 12.03 2.33 30.71
CA GLY A 79 11.68 1.07 31.38
C GLY A 79 10.26 0.60 31.08
N ILE A 80 9.70 0.95 29.91
CA ILE A 80 8.38 0.50 29.47
C ILE A 80 8.37 -1.04 29.51
N LEU A 81 7.37 -1.60 30.20
CA LEU A 81 7.12 -3.04 30.17
C LEU A 81 6.42 -3.35 28.84
N ILE A 82 7.06 -4.15 28.01
CA ILE A 82 6.50 -4.58 26.74
C ILE A 82 6.01 -6.03 26.89
N PRO A 83 4.70 -6.26 26.79
CA PRO A 83 4.10 -7.58 26.92
C PRO A 83 4.70 -8.61 25.96
N ARG A 84 4.74 -9.86 26.40
CA ARG A 84 5.34 -10.96 25.63
C ARG A 84 4.76 -11.16 24.23
N ASP A 85 3.45 -11.01 24.10
CA ASP A 85 2.73 -11.15 22.84
C ASP A 85 3.06 -10.05 21.83
N ILE A 86 3.50 -8.87 22.28
CA ILE A 86 3.96 -7.80 21.38
C ILE A 86 5.29 -8.17 20.71
N HIS A 87 6.18 -8.86 21.41
CA HIS A 87 7.53 -9.15 20.91
C HIS A 87 7.75 -10.59 20.45
N THR A 88 6.76 -11.46 20.59
CA THR A 88 6.82 -12.85 20.11
C THR A 88 6.26 -12.94 18.69
N ILE A 89 7.13 -13.08 17.69
CA ILE A 89 6.72 -13.31 16.30
C ILE A 89 6.51 -14.80 16.05
N THR A 90 5.36 -15.14 15.47
CA THR A 90 5.02 -16.53 15.17
C THR A 90 5.57 -16.95 13.81
N GLU A 91 5.82 -18.25 13.64
CA GLU A 91 6.16 -18.82 12.33
C GLU A 91 5.07 -18.54 11.29
N GLU A 92 3.80 -18.47 11.70
CA GLU A 92 2.67 -18.14 10.83
C GLU A 92 2.74 -16.69 10.32
N SER A 93 3.16 -15.74 11.16
CA SER A 93 3.38 -14.35 10.75
C SER A 93 4.51 -14.23 9.73
N VAL A 94 5.61 -14.95 9.95
CA VAL A 94 6.73 -15.00 8.98
C VAL A 94 6.27 -15.64 7.68
N LYS A 95 5.56 -16.77 7.75
CA LYS A 95 5.02 -17.46 6.57
C LYS A 95 4.07 -16.57 5.77
N THR A 96 3.22 -15.80 6.44
CA THR A 96 2.29 -14.88 5.77
C THR A 96 3.04 -13.83 4.95
N GLU A 97 4.11 -13.27 5.50
CA GLU A 97 4.96 -12.32 4.75
C GLU A 97 5.68 -12.98 3.58
N VAL A 98 6.20 -14.21 3.78
CA VAL A 98 6.82 -14.99 2.71
C VAL A 98 5.82 -15.30 1.58
N ASP A 99 4.61 -15.74 1.93
CA ASP A 99 3.55 -16.01 0.96
C ASP A 99 3.17 -14.73 0.18
N SER A 100 3.11 -13.58 0.86
CA SER A 100 2.86 -12.27 0.25
C SER A 100 3.98 -11.90 -0.74
N ILE A 101 5.25 -12.11 -0.37
CA ILE A 101 6.38 -11.90 -1.28
C ILE A 101 6.25 -12.80 -2.51
N LEU A 102 5.97 -14.10 -2.33
CA LEU A 102 5.83 -15.06 -3.43
C LEU A 102 4.64 -14.74 -4.34
N ALA A 103 3.55 -14.17 -3.82
CA ALA A 103 2.41 -13.72 -4.60
C ALA A 103 2.80 -12.61 -5.61
N GLY A 104 3.86 -11.84 -5.34
CA GLY A 104 4.43 -10.88 -6.29
C GLY A 104 5.17 -11.51 -7.47
N PHE A 105 5.41 -12.83 -7.45
CA PHE A 105 6.13 -13.57 -8.49
C PHE A 105 5.26 -14.61 -9.19
N VAL A 106 3.93 -14.44 -9.14
CA VAL A 106 3.00 -15.29 -9.90
C VAL A 106 3.37 -15.27 -11.38
N SER A 107 3.53 -16.45 -11.96
CA SER A 107 3.71 -16.62 -13.39
C SER A 107 2.47 -17.21 -14.02
N GLU A 108 2.13 -16.73 -15.20
CA GLU A 108 1.03 -17.26 -15.99
C GLU A 108 1.52 -18.18 -17.10
N LYS A 109 0.74 -19.23 -17.35
CA LYS A 109 0.93 -20.15 -18.45
C LYS A 109 -0.36 -20.32 -19.21
N GLN A 110 -0.27 -20.19 -20.53
CA GLN A 110 -1.39 -20.49 -21.42
C GLN A 110 -1.50 -22.00 -21.63
N ILE A 111 -2.63 -22.56 -21.24
CA ILE A 111 -2.98 -23.97 -21.44
C ILE A 111 -3.94 -24.07 -22.63
N LYS A 112 -3.67 -25.04 -23.51
CA LYS A 112 -4.41 -25.23 -24.78
C LYS A 112 -4.81 -26.68 -25.06
N ASP A 113 -4.49 -27.60 -24.17
CA ASP A 113 -4.55 -29.05 -24.38
C ASP A 113 -5.54 -29.77 -23.46
N ARG A 114 -6.38 -29.02 -22.73
CA ARG A 114 -7.48 -29.55 -21.93
C ARG A 114 -8.74 -28.70 -22.05
N ALA A 115 -9.87 -29.31 -21.73
CA ALA A 115 -11.14 -28.62 -21.59
C ALA A 115 -11.15 -27.72 -20.35
N VAL A 116 -11.97 -26.66 -20.43
CA VAL A 116 -12.28 -25.72 -19.36
C VAL A 116 -13.09 -26.42 -18.27
N VAL A 117 -12.78 -26.11 -17.02
CA VAL A 117 -13.55 -26.51 -15.84
C VAL A 117 -13.99 -25.30 -15.03
N ASP A 118 -14.93 -25.50 -14.11
CA ASP A 118 -15.34 -24.48 -13.16
C ASP A 118 -14.14 -23.92 -12.37
N GLY A 119 -14.10 -22.59 -12.19
CA GLY A 119 -13.00 -21.88 -11.54
C GLY A 119 -11.77 -21.58 -12.41
N ASP A 120 -11.69 -22.07 -13.65
CA ASP A 120 -10.62 -21.67 -14.57
C ASP A 120 -10.74 -20.18 -14.92
N THR A 121 -9.58 -19.52 -15.05
CA THR A 121 -9.49 -18.26 -15.78
C THR A 121 -9.22 -18.55 -17.25
N VAL A 122 -9.98 -17.95 -18.15
CA VAL A 122 -9.88 -18.16 -19.59
C VAL A 122 -9.78 -16.83 -20.31
N ASN A 123 -9.05 -16.81 -21.43
CA ASN A 123 -9.08 -15.71 -22.37
C ASN A 123 -10.06 -16.06 -23.49
N ILE A 124 -11.06 -15.21 -23.68
CA ILE A 124 -12.07 -15.37 -24.72
C ILE A 124 -12.17 -14.13 -25.61
N ASP A 125 -12.52 -14.36 -26.87
CA ASP A 125 -13.07 -13.33 -27.73
C ASP A 125 -14.55 -13.62 -27.97
N PHE A 126 -15.37 -12.59 -28.10
CA PHE A 126 -16.78 -12.79 -28.42
C PHE A 126 -17.35 -11.66 -29.25
N ILE A 127 -18.40 -11.98 -30.02
CA ILE A 127 -19.24 -11.02 -30.73
C ILE A 127 -20.70 -11.34 -30.42
N GLY A 128 -21.34 -10.47 -29.65
CA GLY A 128 -22.74 -10.53 -29.27
C GLY A 128 -23.65 -9.95 -30.35
N SER A 129 -24.81 -10.58 -30.53
CA SER A 129 -25.84 -10.13 -31.46
C SER A 129 -27.24 -10.41 -30.93
N ILE A 130 -28.19 -9.55 -31.30
CA ILE A 130 -29.63 -9.74 -31.07
C ILE A 130 -30.27 -9.83 -32.45
N ASP A 131 -31.06 -10.89 -32.69
CA ASP A 131 -31.68 -11.16 -33.99
C ASP A 131 -30.66 -11.15 -35.17
N GLY A 132 -29.41 -11.55 -34.89
CA GLY A 132 -28.30 -11.56 -35.86
C GLY A 132 -27.66 -10.21 -36.15
N VAL A 133 -28.04 -9.15 -35.43
CA VAL A 133 -27.44 -7.82 -35.53
C VAL A 133 -26.52 -7.57 -34.34
N PRO A 134 -25.22 -7.27 -34.56
CA PRO A 134 -24.31 -6.91 -33.48
C PRO A 134 -24.74 -5.62 -32.76
N PHE A 135 -24.53 -5.56 -31.44
CA PHE A 135 -24.82 -4.38 -30.63
C PHE A 135 -23.53 -3.81 -29.98
N GLU A 136 -23.60 -2.55 -29.57
CA GLU A 136 -22.46 -1.85 -28.98
C GLU A 136 -22.10 -2.42 -27.59
N GLY A 137 -20.81 -2.56 -27.30
CA GLY A 137 -20.33 -3.14 -26.04
C GLY A 137 -20.39 -4.67 -25.96
N GLY A 138 -20.97 -5.35 -26.95
CA GLY A 138 -21.03 -6.81 -27.02
C GLY A 138 -19.83 -7.47 -27.70
N ASN A 139 -18.66 -6.82 -27.80
CA ASN A 139 -17.54 -7.33 -28.59
C ASN A 139 -16.18 -7.00 -27.98
N THR A 140 -15.29 -7.99 -27.92
CA THR A 140 -13.88 -7.82 -27.47
C THR A 140 -12.98 -7.19 -28.54
N ASN A 141 -13.44 -7.12 -29.78
CA ASN A 141 -12.71 -6.66 -30.96
C ASN A 141 -11.41 -7.42 -31.24
N GLY A 142 -11.27 -8.64 -30.72
CA GLY A 142 -10.06 -9.46 -30.87
C GLY A 142 -8.95 -9.12 -29.87
N GLU A 143 -9.20 -8.21 -28.91
CA GLU A 143 -8.24 -7.91 -27.84
C GLU A 143 -8.24 -8.98 -26.73
N GLY A 144 -9.24 -9.87 -26.73
CA GLY A 144 -9.46 -10.85 -25.68
C GLY A 144 -10.01 -10.25 -24.39
N ALA A 145 -10.69 -11.08 -23.61
CA ALA A 145 -11.13 -10.78 -22.26
C ALA A 145 -10.76 -11.95 -21.34
N ASP A 146 -10.05 -11.67 -20.26
CA ASP A 146 -9.73 -12.64 -19.23
C ASP A 146 -10.87 -12.71 -18.22
N VAL A 147 -11.49 -13.88 -18.12
CA VAL A 147 -12.65 -14.12 -17.27
C VAL A 147 -12.44 -15.37 -16.43
N THR A 148 -12.74 -15.30 -15.15
CA THR A 148 -12.70 -16.43 -14.22
C THR A 148 -14.11 -16.97 -14.04
N ILE A 149 -14.33 -18.22 -14.42
CA ILE A 149 -15.64 -18.87 -14.34
C ILE A 149 -16.09 -18.96 -12.88
N GLY A 150 -17.32 -18.52 -12.62
CA GLY A 150 -17.90 -18.44 -11.26
C GLY A 150 -17.45 -17.25 -10.42
N VAL A 151 -16.57 -16.37 -10.93
CA VAL A 151 -16.09 -15.18 -10.21
C VAL A 151 -16.34 -13.90 -10.99
N THR A 152 -15.93 -13.86 -12.27
CA THR A 152 -16.16 -12.68 -13.11
C THR A 152 -17.64 -12.54 -13.40
N GLN A 153 -18.19 -11.35 -13.16
CA GLN A 153 -19.61 -11.09 -13.38
C GLN A 153 -19.88 -10.84 -14.86
N TYR A 154 -20.68 -11.71 -15.46
CA TYR A 154 -21.26 -11.59 -16.79
C TYR A 154 -22.77 -11.79 -16.69
N ILE A 155 -23.46 -11.77 -17.84
CA ILE A 155 -24.86 -12.18 -17.93
C ILE A 155 -24.97 -13.62 -17.37
N ASP A 156 -26.00 -13.88 -16.58
CA ASP A 156 -26.26 -15.20 -16.00
C ASP A 156 -26.16 -16.31 -17.08
N ASP A 157 -25.58 -17.45 -16.68
CA ASP A 157 -25.32 -18.64 -17.50
C ASP A 157 -24.32 -18.44 -18.67
N PHE A 158 -23.73 -17.26 -18.87
CA PHE A 158 -22.76 -17.03 -19.96
C PHE A 158 -21.49 -17.87 -19.76
N LEU A 159 -20.84 -17.75 -18.60
CA LEU A 159 -19.52 -18.34 -18.35
C LEU A 159 -19.60 -19.85 -18.14
N GLU A 160 -20.72 -20.34 -17.60
CA GLU A 160 -21.00 -21.75 -17.38
C GLU A 160 -21.05 -22.53 -18.70
N GLN A 161 -21.51 -21.90 -19.79
CA GLN A 161 -21.55 -22.50 -21.12
C GLN A 161 -20.16 -22.70 -21.75
N ILE A 162 -19.11 -22.08 -21.21
CA ILE A 162 -17.73 -22.29 -21.67
C ILE A 162 -17.14 -23.60 -21.11
N ILE A 163 -17.70 -24.12 -20.01
CA ILE A 163 -17.22 -25.34 -19.37
C ILE A 163 -17.30 -26.53 -20.34
N GLY A 164 -16.22 -27.28 -20.46
CA GLY A 164 -16.11 -28.43 -21.36
C GLY A 164 -15.56 -28.10 -22.75
N HIS A 165 -15.52 -26.81 -23.14
CA HIS A 165 -14.85 -26.38 -24.38
C HIS A 165 -13.33 -26.39 -24.23
N THR A 166 -12.64 -26.59 -25.34
CA THR A 166 -11.16 -26.61 -25.40
C THR A 166 -10.64 -25.40 -26.17
N PRO A 167 -9.50 -24.80 -25.78
CA PRO A 167 -8.92 -23.69 -26.52
C PRO A 167 -8.72 -23.94 -28.02
N GLY A 168 -9.03 -22.91 -28.81
CA GLY A 168 -9.11 -22.94 -30.27
C GLY A 168 -10.51 -23.22 -30.82
N GLU A 169 -11.47 -23.59 -29.97
CA GLU A 169 -12.87 -23.77 -30.37
C GLU A 169 -13.61 -22.43 -30.47
N SER A 170 -14.50 -22.34 -31.45
CA SER A 170 -15.52 -21.31 -31.55
C SER A 170 -16.90 -21.96 -31.42
N PHE A 171 -17.75 -21.37 -30.58
CA PHE A 171 -19.08 -21.88 -30.27
C PHE A 171 -20.02 -20.73 -29.91
N ASP A 172 -21.32 -20.98 -29.98
CA ASP A 172 -22.34 -20.00 -29.64
C ASP A 172 -22.74 -20.17 -28.17
N VAL A 173 -22.77 -19.05 -27.46
CA VAL A 173 -23.33 -18.93 -26.11
C VAL A 173 -24.63 -18.17 -26.20
N GLU A 174 -25.71 -18.77 -25.73
CA GLU A 174 -27.06 -18.19 -25.76
C GLU A 174 -27.43 -17.70 -24.37
N VAL A 175 -27.84 -16.43 -24.26
CA VAL A 175 -28.23 -15.83 -22.97
C VAL A 175 -29.45 -14.94 -23.14
N THR A 176 -30.14 -14.71 -22.03
CA THR A 176 -31.20 -13.69 -21.93
C THR A 176 -30.71 -12.61 -20.99
N PHE A 177 -30.68 -11.36 -21.45
CA PHE A 177 -30.36 -10.22 -20.60
C PHE A 177 -31.41 -10.06 -19.48
N PRO A 178 -31.01 -9.68 -18.26
CA PRO A 178 -31.96 -9.31 -17.20
C PRO A 178 -32.92 -8.21 -17.66
N GLU A 179 -34.13 -8.19 -17.09
CA GLU A 179 -35.15 -7.16 -17.38
C GLU A 179 -34.68 -5.75 -16.97
N ASP A 180 -33.75 -5.66 -16.02
CA ASP A 180 -33.20 -4.44 -15.44
C ASP A 180 -31.70 -4.25 -15.71
N TYR A 181 -31.18 -4.81 -16.81
CA TYR A 181 -29.77 -4.71 -17.21
C TYR A 181 -29.25 -3.25 -17.30
N GLY A 182 -30.14 -2.29 -17.55
CA GLY A 182 -29.82 -0.85 -17.51
C GLY A 182 -29.52 -0.23 -18.86
N VAL A 183 -29.52 -1.04 -19.92
CA VAL A 183 -29.49 -0.59 -21.32
C VAL A 183 -30.84 -0.93 -21.94
N GLU A 184 -31.66 0.08 -22.23
CA GLU A 184 -33.06 -0.08 -22.65
C GLU A 184 -33.23 -1.03 -23.85
N GLU A 185 -32.27 -1.04 -24.77
CA GLU A 185 -32.28 -1.89 -25.96
C GLU A 185 -31.91 -3.36 -25.69
N LEU A 186 -31.32 -3.67 -24.54
CA LEU A 186 -30.87 -5.01 -24.17
C LEU A 186 -31.77 -5.67 -23.11
N ASN A 187 -32.49 -4.90 -22.29
CA ASN A 187 -33.33 -5.41 -21.21
C ASN A 187 -34.29 -6.53 -21.69
N GLY A 188 -34.20 -7.71 -21.05
CA GLY A 188 -35.08 -8.86 -21.34
C GLY A 188 -34.89 -9.50 -22.72
N ARG A 189 -33.86 -9.12 -23.47
CA ARG A 189 -33.62 -9.62 -24.84
C ARG A 189 -32.79 -10.90 -24.82
N ASP A 190 -33.15 -11.82 -25.71
CA ASP A 190 -32.30 -12.96 -26.04
C ASP A 190 -31.16 -12.50 -26.96
N ALA A 191 -29.95 -12.96 -26.67
CA ALA A 191 -28.75 -12.67 -27.44
C ALA A 191 -27.90 -13.92 -27.65
N VAL A 192 -27.20 -13.94 -28.78
CA VAL A 192 -26.23 -14.99 -29.11
C VAL A 192 -24.86 -14.36 -29.20
N PHE A 193 -23.91 -14.95 -28.48
CA PHE A 193 -22.51 -14.57 -28.51
C PHE A 193 -21.71 -15.65 -29.22
N ALA A 194 -21.13 -15.31 -30.36
CA ALA A 194 -20.14 -16.16 -31.01
C ALA A 194 -18.83 -16.03 -30.24
N VAL A 195 -18.54 -17.00 -29.37
CA VAL A 195 -17.37 -17.03 -28.50
C VAL A 195 -16.25 -17.81 -29.19
N THR A 196 -15.02 -17.34 -29.04
CA THR A 196 -13.79 -18.09 -29.34
C THR A 196 -12.98 -18.20 -28.07
N LEU A 197 -12.69 -19.44 -27.65
CA LEU A 197 -11.86 -19.70 -26.49
C LEU A 197 -10.39 -19.71 -26.92
N ASN A 198 -9.59 -18.73 -26.50
CA ASN A 198 -8.21 -18.58 -26.95
C ASN A 198 -7.24 -19.49 -26.19
N TYR A 199 -7.33 -19.50 -24.87
CA TYR A 199 -6.54 -20.31 -23.95
C TYR A 199 -7.11 -20.25 -22.54
N ILE A 200 -6.70 -21.21 -21.72
CA ILE A 200 -6.90 -21.19 -20.27
C ILE A 200 -5.64 -20.58 -19.64
N ILE A 201 -5.81 -19.70 -18.67
CA ILE A 201 -4.73 -19.08 -17.92
C ILE A 201 -4.53 -19.89 -16.64
N GLU A 202 -3.38 -20.54 -16.54
CA GLU A 202 -2.94 -21.23 -15.34
C GLU A 202 -1.90 -20.36 -14.63
N THR A 203 -2.22 -19.89 -13.43
CA THR A 203 -1.29 -19.16 -12.56
C THR A 203 -0.55 -20.12 -11.65
N SER A 204 0.77 -19.95 -11.51
CA SER A 204 1.58 -20.68 -10.54
C SER A 204 2.38 -19.71 -9.68
N ILE A 205 2.25 -19.86 -8.36
CA ILE A 205 3.14 -19.24 -7.39
C ILE A 205 4.45 -20.05 -7.38
N PRO A 206 5.63 -19.41 -7.46
CA PRO A 206 6.90 -20.14 -7.44
C PRO A 206 7.11 -20.86 -6.11
N GLU A 207 7.76 -22.02 -6.18
CA GLU A 207 8.21 -22.72 -4.98
C GLU A 207 9.37 -21.95 -4.32
N LEU A 208 9.25 -21.73 -3.01
CA LEU A 208 10.33 -21.13 -2.24
C LEU A 208 11.54 -22.06 -2.20
N SER A 209 12.69 -21.53 -2.58
CA SER A 209 14.00 -22.21 -2.50
C SER A 209 15.11 -21.17 -2.31
N ASP A 210 16.27 -21.58 -1.80
CA ASP A 210 17.45 -20.70 -1.74
C ASP A 210 17.82 -20.15 -3.13
N GLY A 211 17.62 -20.94 -4.18
CA GLY A 211 17.81 -20.50 -5.57
C GLY A 211 16.86 -19.37 -5.96
N PHE A 212 15.58 -19.50 -5.61
CA PHE A 212 14.59 -18.44 -5.84
C PHE A 212 14.96 -17.16 -5.09
N VAL A 213 15.34 -17.26 -3.81
CA VAL A 213 15.74 -16.10 -2.98
C VAL A 213 16.95 -15.40 -3.59
N ALA A 214 18.02 -16.15 -3.92
CA ALA A 214 19.23 -15.58 -4.51
C ALA A 214 18.99 -14.94 -5.88
N GLU A 215 18.12 -15.51 -6.71
CA GLU A 215 17.84 -15.01 -8.06
C GLU A 215 16.90 -13.80 -8.07
N ASN A 216 15.89 -13.77 -7.19
CA ASN A 216 14.79 -12.80 -7.27
C ASN A 216 14.78 -11.77 -6.15
N LEU A 217 15.35 -12.08 -4.98
CA LEU A 217 15.23 -11.25 -3.78
C LEU A 217 16.56 -10.63 -3.32
N SER A 218 17.70 -11.14 -3.78
CA SER A 218 19.02 -10.65 -3.38
C SER A 218 19.26 -9.17 -3.69
N GLU A 219 18.86 -8.69 -4.87
CA GLU A 219 19.02 -7.27 -5.23
C GLU A 219 18.13 -6.35 -4.39
N ALA A 220 16.92 -6.79 -4.07
CA ALA A 220 15.93 -5.98 -3.37
C ALA A 220 16.13 -5.96 -1.85
N TYR A 221 16.51 -7.11 -1.27
CA TYR A 221 16.54 -7.31 0.18
C TYR A 221 17.92 -7.74 0.72
N GLY A 222 18.87 -8.10 -0.15
CA GLY A 222 20.18 -8.60 0.26
C GLY A 222 20.20 -10.07 0.69
N TRP A 223 19.08 -10.79 0.58
CA TRP A 223 18.97 -12.20 0.97
C TRP A 223 19.49 -13.14 -0.12
N ASN A 224 20.21 -14.18 0.28
CA ASN A 224 20.71 -15.23 -0.60
C ASN A 224 20.20 -16.62 -0.21
N THR A 225 19.56 -16.74 0.95
CA THR A 225 19.01 -18.00 1.47
C THR A 225 17.67 -17.76 2.15
N ILE A 226 16.85 -18.80 2.25
CA ILE A 226 15.59 -18.78 3.01
C ILE A 226 15.85 -18.38 4.46
N SER A 227 16.92 -18.89 5.07
CA SER A 227 17.25 -18.58 6.47
C SER A 227 17.54 -17.09 6.69
N GLU A 228 18.24 -16.43 5.77
CA GLU A 228 18.48 -14.98 5.83
C GLU A 228 17.18 -14.20 5.68
N MET A 229 16.33 -14.59 4.73
CA MET A 229 15.02 -14.00 4.50
C MET A 229 14.10 -14.12 5.73
N GLU A 230 13.91 -15.33 6.25
CA GLU A 230 13.02 -15.58 7.40
C GLU A 230 13.50 -14.86 8.66
N THR A 231 14.83 -14.78 8.87
CA THR A 231 15.41 -14.05 9.99
C THR A 231 15.13 -12.55 9.87
N ASP A 232 15.38 -11.96 8.70
CA ASP A 232 15.14 -10.53 8.49
C ASP A 232 13.66 -10.17 8.58
N ILE A 233 12.77 -10.99 8.00
CA ILE A 233 11.32 -10.84 8.14
C ILE A 233 10.90 -10.88 9.61
N HIS A 234 11.38 -11.88 10.36
CA HIS A 234 11.10 -12.01 11.78
C HIS A 234 11.53 -10.73 12.55
N ASP A 235 12.77 -10.29 12.34
CA ASP A 235 13.33 -9.13 13.03
C ASP A 235 12.62 -7.83 12.65
N ARG A 236 12.21 -7.68 11.38
CA ARG A 236 11.40 -6.53 10.92
C ARG A 236 10.01 -6.52 11.54
N LEU A 237 9.33 -7.67 11.60
CA LEU A 237 8.02 -7.80 12.24
C LEU A 237 8.10 -7.48 13.74
N GLN A 238 9.13 -8.01 14.42
CA GLN A 238 9.35 -7.72 15.84
C GLN A 238 9.64 -6.24 16.06
N SER A 239 10.56 -5.66 15.29
CA SER A 239 10.92 -4.24 15.35
C SER A 239 9.71 -3.34 15.11
N SER A 240 8.86 -3.68 14.13
CA SER A 240 7.63 -2.94 13.83
C SER A 240 6.64 -3.02 15.00
N SER A 241 6.43 -4.20 15.57
CA SER A 241 5.52 -4.40 16.69
C SER A 241 5.98 -3.65 17.95
N LEU A 242 7.28 -3.70 18.26
CA LEU A 242 7.88 -2.96 19.37
C LEU A 242 7.74 -1.44 19.17
N SER A 243 8.09 -0.94 17.97
CA SER A 243 7.99 0.48 17.63
C SER A 243 6.55 0.98 17.77
N ARG A 244 5.57 0.22 17.26
CA ARG A 244 4.15 0.57 17.35
C ARG A 244 3.67 0.61 18.80
N TYR A 245 4.00 -0.39 19.60
CA TYR A 245 3.62 -0.40 21.02
C TYR A 245 4.22 0.79 21.79
N ILE A 246 5.48 1.15 21.49
CA ILE A 246 6.12 2.33 22.10
C ILE A 246 5.37 3.60 21.68
N GLN A 247 5.07 3.78 20.39
CA GLN A 247 4.36 4.96 19.91
C GLN A 247 2.97 5.09 20.54
N GLU A 248 2.20 4.00 20.59
CA GLU A 248 0.89 3.93 21.27
C GLU A 248 1.03 4.33 22.75
N TYR A 249 2.00 3.75 23.46
CA TYR A 249 2.28 4.09 24.86
C TYR A 249 2.61 5.58 25.03
N LEU A 250 3.44 6.15 24.15
CA LEU A 250 3.82 7.56 24.20
C LEU A 250 2.60 8.48 24.05
N ILE A 251 1.72 8.19 23.09
CA ILE A 251 0.49 8.97 22.85
C ILE A 251 -0.43 8.87 24.08
N GLU A 252 -0.64 7.66 24.62
CA GLU A 252 -1.53 7.44 25.76
C GLU A 252 -1.05 8.06 27.08
N ASN A 253 0.28 8.14 27.27
CA ASN A 253 0.88 8.56 28.54
C ASN A 253 1.44 10.00 28.50
N ALA A 254 1.44 10.65 27.33
CA ALA A 254 1.77 12.07 27.23
C ALA A 254 0.60 12.96 27.68
N THR A 255 0.92 14.08 28.32
CA THR A 255 -0.02 15.17 28.56
C THR A 255 0.26 16.30 27.57
N ILE A 256 -0.56 16.39 26.52
CA ILE A 256 -0.51 17.49 25.56
C ILE A 256 -1.13 18.75 26.19
N LYS A 257 -0.32 19.79 26.36
CA LYS A 257 -0.76 21.10 26.89
C LYS A 257 -1.33 21.98 25.78
N SER A 258 -0.73 21.90 24.60
CA SER A 258 -1.16 22.59 23.38
C SER A 258 -0.47 21.95 22.17
N LEU A 259 -1.13 21.91 21.03
CA LEU A 259 -0.54 21.47 19.77
C LEU A 259 -0.27 22.69 18.88
N PRO A 260 0.98 22.92 18.40
CA PRO A 260 1.24 24.00 17.46
C PRO A 260 0.50 23.82 16.13
N ASP A 261 -0.24 24.84 15.68
CA ASP A 261 -1.03 24.80 14.44
C ASP A 261 -0.21 24.40 13.21
N SER A 262 1.08 24.78 13.16
CA SER A 262 1.98 24.43 12.06
C SER A 262 2.22 22.92 11.93
N MET A 263 2.22 22.19 13.05
CA MET A 263 2.41 20.74 13.04
C MET A 263 1.14 20.02 12.56
N LEU A 264 -0.04 20.45 13.03
CA LEU A 264 -1.30 19.92 12.51
C LEU A 264 -1.45 20.22 11.02
N LYS A 265 -1.20 21.46 10.62
CA LYS A 265 -1.34 21.87 9.22
C LYS A 265 -0.39 21.12 8.29
N TYR A 266 0.79 20.78 8.78
CA TYR A 266 1.70 19.92 8.03
C TYR A 266 1.12 18.53 7.80
N GLN A 267 0.53 17.88 8.80
CA GLN A 267 -0.08 16.54 8.64
C GLN A 267 -1.23 16.59 7.63
N GLU A 268 -2.12 17.58 7.75
CA GLU A 268 -3.21 17.80 6.79
C GLU A 268 -2.70 17.97 5.36
N ASN A 269 -1.70 18.83 5.15
CA ASN A 269 -1.16 19.10 3.82
C ASN A 269 -0.39 17.88 3.26
N SER A 270 0.31 17.14 4.11
CA SER A 270 1.00 15.90 3.73
C SER A 270 0.00 14.83 3.27
N MET A 271 -1.12 14.68 3.97
CA MET A 271 -2.18 13.75 3.58
C MET A 271 -2.84 14.17 2.26
N ILE A 272 -3.14 15.46 2.10
CA ILE A 272 -3.69 15.98 0.84
C ILE A 272 -2.71 15.76 -0.32
N GLN A 273 -1.43 16.03 -0.13
CA GLN A 273 -0.42 15.83 -1.18
C GLN A 273 -0.32 14.37 -1.58
N TYR A 274 -0.28 13.45 -0.61
CA TYR A 274 -0.30 12.02 -0.90
C TYR A 274 -1.48 11.61 -1.78
N LEU A 275 -2.69 12.08 -1.45
CA LEU A 275 -3.89 11.76 -2.24
C LEU A 275 -3.93 12.46 -3.60
N LYS A 276 -3.29 13.63 -3.75
CA LYS A 276 -3.09 14.26 -5.06
C LYS A 276 -2.17 13.43 -5.94
N ASP A 277 -1.08 12.91 -5.37
CA ASP A 277 -0.11 12.08 -6.10
C ASP A 277 -0.78 10.78 -6.58
N GLU A 278 -1.59 10.15 -5.72
CA GLU A 278 -2.42 8.98 -6.09
C GLU A 278 -3.46 9.32 -7.17
N ALA A 279 -4.19 10.42 -7.02
CA ALA A 279 -5.15 10.87 -8.05
C ALA A 279 -4.45 11.11 -9.41
N GLY A 280 -3.28 11.74 -9.39
CA GLY A 280 -2.46 11.96 -10.58
C GLY A 280 -2.01 10.66 -11.25
N TYR A 281 -1.71 9.61 -10.47
CA TYR A 281 -1.39 8.28 -10.99
C TYR A 281 -2.55 7.67 -11.79
N TYR A 282 -3.78 7.84 -11.32
CA TYR A 282 -4.98 7.43 -12.05
C TYR A 282 -5.47 8.44 -13.10
N ASN A 283 -4.70 9.53 -13.31
CA ASN A 283 -5.05 10.64 -14.19
C ASN A 283 -6.45 11.22 -13.88
N MET A 284 -6.77 11.30 -12.59
CA MET A 284 -8.01 11.84 -12.03
C MET A 284 -7.74 13.19 -11.36
N ASP A 285 -8.78 14.03 -11.28
CA ASP A 285 -8.77 15.15 -10.34
C ASP A 285 -8.91 14.63 -8.89
N ILE A 286 -8.35 15.35 -7.90
CA ILE A 286 -8.41 14.91 -6.51
C ILE A 286 -9.86 14.76 -6.01
N ASP A 287 -10.78 15.65 -6.36
CA ASP A 287 -12.16 15.55 -5.87
C ASP A 287 -12.86 14.31 -6.45
N GLU A 288 -12.59 13.97 -7.72
CA GLU A 288 -13.09 12.74 -8.35
C GLU A 288 -12.50 11.48 -7.69
N PHE A 289 -11.20 11.51 -7.40
CA PHE A 289 -10.52 10.43 -6.70
C PHE A 289 -11.10 10.22 -5.30
N LEU A 290 -11.30 11.30 -4.54
CA LEU A 290 -11.88 11.27 -3.20
C LEU A 290 -13.30 10.72 -3.21
N ILE A 291 -14.15 11.13 -4.15
CA ILE A 291 -15.52 10.59 -4.28
C ILE A 291 -15.50 9.10 -4.58
N THR A 292 -14.62 8.66 -5.48
CA THR A 292 -14.58 7.29 -5.99
C THR A 292 -14.00 6.30 -4.97
N TYR A 293 -12.89 6.66 -4.32
CA TYR A 293 -12.11 5.73 -3.51
C TYR A 293 -12.20 5.97 -2.00
N VAL A 294 -12.46 7.22 -1.57
CA VAL A 294 -12.55 7.57 -0.15
C VAL A 294 -14.01 7.74 0.29
N GLY A 295 -14.89 8.17 -0.61
CA GLY A 295 -16.30 8.43 -0.35
C GLY A 295 -16.58 9.81 0.27
N VAL A 296 -15.67 10.77 0.11
CA VAL A 296 -15.82 12.16 0.56
C VAL A 296 -15.83 13.11 -0.64
N ARG A 297 -16.50 14.26 -0.53
CA ARG A 297 -16.73 15.14 -1.71
C ARG A 297 -15.52 15.98 -2.10
N ASP A 298 -14.72 16.37 -1.12
CA ASP A 298 -13.66 17.36 -1.26
C ASP A 298 -12.63 17.19 -0.13
N THR A 299 -11.52 17.95 -0.23
CA THR A 299 -10.46 17.92 0.79
C THR A 299 -10.90 18.45 2.16
N GLU A 300 -11.93 19.30 2.25
CA GLU A 300 -12.43 19.80 3.54
C GLU A 300 -13.10 18.66 4.33
N GLU A 301 -13.99 17.92 3.66
CA GLU A 301 -14.63 16.74 4.25
C GLU A 301 -13.63 15.62 4.58
N LEU A 302 -12.57 15.47 3.77
CA LEU A 302 -11.44 14.60 4.09
C LEU A 302 -10.74 15.01 5.40
N LEU A 303 -10.41 16.29 5.57
CA LEU A 303 -9.74 16.77 6.78
C LEU A 303 -10.62 16.63 8.02
N GLU A 304 -11.95 16.82 7.88
CA GLU A 304 -12.89 16.55 8.98
C GLU A 304 -12.93 15.07 9.35
N LEU A 305 -12.94 14.17 8.36
CA LEU A 305 -12.96 12.72 8.55
C LEU A 305 -11.71 12.24 9.29
N TYR A 306 -10.53 12.78 8.95
CA TYR A 306 -9.23 12.37 9.47
C TYR A 306 -8.63 13.36 10.48
N LEU A 307 -9.45 14.21 11.10
CA LEU A 307 -8.96 15.25 12.02
C LEU A 307 -8.20 14.64 13.21
N GLU A 308 -8.76 13.60 13.83
CA GLU A 308 -8.14 13.00 15.01
C GLU A 308 -6.85 12.25 14.67
N ASP A 309 -6.78 11.55 13.53
CA ASP A 309 -5.56 10.88 13.07
C ASP A 309 -4.44 11.90 12.77
N ASN A 310 -4.76 12.99 12.06
CA ASN A 310 -3.80 14.07 11.79
C ASN A 310 -3.30 14.72 13.08
N LYS A 311 -4.19 14.89 14.06
CA LYS A 311 -3.85 15.43 15.36
C LYS A 311 -2.95 14.48 16.15
N GLN A 312 -3.26 13.18 16.19
CA GLN A 312 -2.44 12.17 16.86
C GLN A 312 -1.04 12.07 16.24
N ASN A 313 -0.93 12.11 14.91
CA ASN A 313 0.36 12.13 14.22
C ASN A 313 1.17 13.37 14.61
N ALA A 314 0.54 14.56 14.61
CA ALA A 314 1.20 15.79 15.03
C ALA A 314 1.62 15.75 16.52
N GLU A 315 0.78 15.20 17.40
CA GLU A 315 1.10 15.00 18.82
C GLU A 315 2.27 14.03 19.01
N LEU A 316 2.33 12.93 18.26
CA LEU A 316 3.45 11.99 18.32
C LEU A 316 4.76 12.65 17.89
N HIS A 317 4.78 13.41 16.79
CA HIS A 317 5.96 14.18 16.39
C HIS A 317 6.41 15.16 17.48
N LEU A 318 5.46 15.81 18.16
CA LEU A 318 5.75 16.73 19.26
C LEU A 318 6.34 15.98 20.47
N ILE A 319 5.80 14.82 20.82
CA ILE A 319 6.30 13.96 21.92
C ILE A 319 7.73 13.49 21.61
N LEU A 320 7.97 12.97 20.41
CA LEU A 320 9.29 12.48 20.00
C LEU A 320 10.33 13.60 20.01
N GLN A 321 9.97 14.79 19.55
CA GLN A 321 10.84 15.95 19.66
C GLN A 321 11.13 16.32 21.12
N ALA A 322 10.13 16.31 22.01
CA ALA A 322 10.36 16.62 23.43
C ALA A 322 11.37 15.66 24.07
N ILE A 323 11.29 14.37 23.73
CA ILE A 323 12.24 13.37 24.21
C ILE A 323 13.63 13.58 23.59
N ALA A 324 13.70 13.89 22.29
CA ALA A 324 14.97 14.22 21.63
C ALA A 324 15.66 15.42 22.28
N GLU A 325 14.92 16.49 22.56
CA GLU A 325 15.38 17.68 23.27
C GLU A 325 15.86 17.36 24.70
N GLU A 326 15.06 16.60 25.48
CA GLU A 326 15.41 16.23 26.86
C GLU A 326 16.68 15.37 26.93
N ARG A 327 16.81 14.43 25.99
CA ARG A 327 17.92 13.45 25.95
C ARG A 327 19.12 13.89 25.13
N ASN A 328 19.04 15.05 24.48
CA ASN A 328 20.05 15.56 23.54
C ASN A 328 20.36 14.54 22.43
N ILE A 329 19.32 13.91 21.88
CA ILE A 329 19.44 13.03 20.72
C ILE A 329 19.49 13.93 19.48
N THR A 330 20.51 13.73 18.65
CA THR A 330 20.75 14.52 17.44
C THR A 330 21.10 13.62 16.27
N VAL A 331 20.77 14.04 15.05
CA VAL A 331 21.03 13.27 13.83
C VAL A 331 21.99 14.01 12.90
N THR A 332 22.99 13.28 12.40
CA THR A 332 23.94 13.73 11.40
C THR A 332 23.58 13.19 10.01
N ASP A 333 24.18 13.76 8.97
CA ASP A 333 24.05 13.26 7.59
C ASP A 333 24.56 11.81 7.44
N ASN A 334 25.51 11.39 8.29
CA ASN A 334 25.98 10.01 8.34
C ASN A 334 24.93 9.08 8.96
N ASP A 335 24.19 9.53 9.96
CA ASP A 335 23.11 8.72 10.56
C ASP A 335 21.98 8.50 9.55
N VAL A 336 21.68 9.49 8.70
CA VAL A 336 20.78 9.31 7.55
C VAL A 336 21.34 8.26 6.58
N ALA A 337 22.63 8.32 6.24
CA ALA A 337 23.26 7.32 5.38
C ALA A 337 23.16 5.90 5.97
N GLN A 338 23.40 5.75 7.27
CA GLN A 338 23.31 4.45 7.95
C GLN A 338 21.87 3.95 8.09
N TYR A 339 20.89 4.86 8.28
CA TYR A 339 19.47 4.51 8.23
C TYR A 339 19.11 3.91 6.88
N PHE A 340 19.49 4.57 5.77
CA PHE A 340 19.25 4.04 4.44
C PHE A 340 19.97 2.71 4.23
N LYS A 341 21.23 2.59 4.63
CA LYS A 341 21.97 1.32 4.51
C LYS A 341 21.26 0.16 5.21
N LYS A 342 20.72 0.42 6.40
CA LYS A 342 20.00 -0.58 7.20
C LYS A 342 18.72 -1.04 6.51
N TYR A 343 17.94 -0.12 5.94
CA TYR A 343 16.60 -0.43 5.42
C TYR A 343 16.52 -0.64 3.90
N THR A 344 17.52 -0.20 3.14
CA THR A 344 17.57 -0.30 1.65
C THR A 344 18.84 -0.97 1.13
N GLY A 345 19.76 -1.36 2.01
CA GLY A 345 21.04 -1.95 1.62
C GLY A 345 22.05 -0.97 1.00
N THR A 346 21.72 0.32 0.89
CA THR A 346 22.58 1.34 0.29
C THR A 346 22.65 2.61 1.14
N GLU A 347 23.82 3.25 1.15
CA GLU A 347 24.02 4.57 1.77
C GLU A 347 23.55 5.73 0.86
N ASP A 348 23.17 5.44 -0.39
CA ASP A 348 22.70 6.46 -1.34
C ASP A 348 21.23 6.81 -1.12
N TYR A 349 21.00 8.03 -0.65
CA TYR A 349 19.68 8.63 -0.45
C TYR A 349 19.46 9.87 -1.33
N SER A 350 20.26 10.05 -2.39
CA SER A 350 20.26 11.30 -3.18
C SER A 350 18.89 11.64 -3.78
N LEU A 351 18.17 10.64 -4.30
CA LEU A 351 16.82 10.82 -4.86
C LEU A 351 15.79 11.23 -3.80
N TYR A 352 15.90 10.66 -2.60
CA TYR A 352 15.03 11.01 -1.47
C TYR A 352 15.32 12.41 -0.95
N LYS A 353 16.59 12.80 -0.93
CA LYS A 353 16.98 14.17 -0.56
C LYS A 353 16.48 15.19 -1.57
N GLU A 354 16.52 14.87 -2.86
CA GLU A 354 16.02 15.74 -3.92
C GLU A 354 14.50 15.94 -3.85
N SER A 355 13.75 14.86 -3.57
CA SER A 355 12.28 14.88 -3.52
C SER A 355 11.70 15.36 -2.19
N LEU A 356 12.29 14.99 -1.06
CA LEU A 356 11.71 15.20 0.28
C LEU A 356 12.46 16.26 1.10
N GLY A 357 13.69 16.57 0.71
CA GLY A 357 14.56 17.49 1.44
C GLY A 357 15.26 16.87 2.64
N MET A 358 16.47 17.37 2.94
CA MET A 358 17.29 16.86 4.04
C MET A 358 16.67 17.05 5.44
N PRO A 359 16.00 18.19 5.77
CA PRO A 359 15.29 18.36 7.03
C PRO A 359 14.28 17.24 7.31
N TYR A 360 13.45 16.91 6.32
CA TYR A 360 12.49 15.81 6.43
C TYR A 360 13.17 14.46 6.70
N LEU A 361 14.22 14.12 5.94
CA LEU A 361 14.96 12.88 6.17
C LEU A 361 15.54 12.82 7.58
N LYS A 362 16.10 13.92 8.08
CA LYS A 362 16.63 13.98 9.44
C LYS A 362 15.54 13.87 10.50
N MET A 363 14.37 14.47 10.31
CA MET A 363 13.24 14.33 11.23
C MET A 363 12.84 12.85 11.38
N ASN A 364 12.73 12.12 10.26
CA ASN A 364 12.37 10.70 10.30
C ASN A 364 13.45 9.86 11.02
N VAL A 365 14.72 10.12 10.73
CA VAL A 365 15.84 9.42 11.40
C VAL A 365 15.91 9.78 12.88
N LEU A 366 15.59 11.02 13.26
CA LEU A 366 15.55 11.48 14.65
C LEU A 366 14.43 10.77 15.42
N ASN A 367 13.23 10.73 14.84
CA ASN A 367 12.09 10.00 15.41
C ASN A 367 12.44 8.53 15.63
N GLN A 368 13.04 7.87 14.63
CA GLN A 368 13.49 6.49 14.79
C GLN A 368 14.54 6.35 15.88
N ALA A 369 15.52 7.26 15.96
CA ALA A 369 16.55 7.24 17.00
C ALA A 369 15.97 7.40 18.41
N VAL A 370 14.90 8.19 18.57
CA VAL A 370 14.16 8.32 19.84
C VAL A 370 13.45 7.01 20.18
N ILE A 371 12.75 6.39 19.24
CA ILE A 371 12.10 5.09 19.45
C ILE A 371 13.12 4.01 19.80
N ASP A 372 14.23 3.92 19.07
CA ASP A 372 15.33 2.98 19.33
C ASP A 372 15.93 3.22 20.73
N TYR A 373 16.10 4.48 21.12
CA TYR A 373 16.55 4.85 22.45
C TYR A 373 15.59 4.34 23.53
N ILE A 374 14.28 4.55 23.37
CA ILE A 374 13.28 4.05 24.31
C ILE A 374 13.29 2.52 24.35
N GLN A 375 13.24 1.86 23.19
CA GLN A 375 13.24 0.42 23.07
C GLN A 375 14.45 -0.22 23.76
N SER A 376 15.65 0.35 23.59
CA SER A 376 16.88 -0.14 24.25
C SER A 376 16.86 -0.02 25.78
N ASN A 377 15.96 0.79 26.32
CA ASN A 377 15.72 0.99 27.76
C ASN A 377 14.41 0.35 28.23
N SER A 378 13.66 -0.34 27.36
CA SER A 378 12.44 -1.06 27.72
C SER A 378 12.76 -2.45 28.31
N VAL A 379 11.79 -3.02 29.01
CA VAL A 379 11.88 -4.38 29.56
C VAL A 379 10.90 -5.26 28.80
N LEU A 380 11.43 -6.28 28.14
CA LEU A 380 10.62 -7.33 27.51
C LEU A 380 10.20 -8.33 28.59
N GLU A 381 8.90 -8.57 28.73
CA GLU A 381 8.34 -9.56 29.68
C GLU A 381 8.55 -11.02 29.26
#